data_AF-A0A0E0MKK6-F1
#
_entry.id   AF-A0A0E0MKK6-F1
#
_cell.length_a   1.000
_cell.length_b   1.000
_cell.length_c   1.000
_cell.angle_alpha   90.00
_cell.angle_beta   90.00
_cell.angle_gamma   90.00
#
_symmetry.space_group_name_H-M   'P 1'
#
loop_
_entity.id
_entity.type
_entity.pdbx_description
1 polymer ?
#
loop_
_entity_poly.entity_id
_entity_poly.type
_entity_poly.pdbx_seq_one_letter_code
_entity_poly.pdbx_strand_id
1 'polypeptide(L)'
;MVLSAAIQLALLDALRAAAAGNALTADELAGKIQAMDGVAVDRILRFLASFDVVKCSAETSPDNGAVLRRYTPAPVCRWLTRNNGEGSLAPFSVFMIDEDHLLTWYIHILPITTASLSR
;
A
#
# COMPACT_ATOMS: atom_id res chain seq x y z
N MET A 1 7.59 4.61 1.97
CA MET A 1 7.54 3.64 3.09
C MET A 1 6.24 2.84 3.09
N VAL A 2 5.05 3.47 3.17
CA VAL A 2 3.75 2.78 3.30
C VAL A 2 3.47 1.75 2.19
N LEU A 3 3.76 2.09 0.92
CA LEU A 3 3.59 1.15 -0.20
C LEU A 3 4.48 -0.10 -0.05
N SER A 4 5.74 0.07 0.35
CA SER A 4 6.66 -1.06 0.62
C SER A 4 6.10 -1.98 1.70
N ALA A 5 5.63 -1.41 2.82
CA ALA A 5 5.00 -2.18 3.89
C ALA A 5 3.77 -2.95 3.38
N ALA A 6 2.90 -2.30 2.59
CA ALA A 6 1.73 -2.95 2.02
C ALA A 6 2.07 -4.12 1.08
N ILE A 7 3.16 -3.99 0.33
CA ILE A 7 3.70 -5.07 -0.51
C ILE A 7 4.25 -6.22 0.35
N GLN A 8 5.08 -5.92 1.35
CA GLN A 8 5.67 -6.92 2.24
C GLN A 8 4.61 -7.71 3.03
N LEU A 9 3.50 -7.06 3.37
CA LEU A 9 2.35 -7.68 4.04
C LEU A 9 1.40 -8.43 3.10
N ALA A 10 1.72 -8.47 1.79
CA ALA A 10 0.85 -9.03 0.76
C ALA A 10 -0.58 -8.45 0.75
N LEU A 11 -0.76 -7.21 1.23
CA LEU A 11 -2.05 -6.53 1.30
C LEU A 11 -2.67 -6.37 -0.11
N LEU A 12 -1.85 -5.94 -1.07
CA LEU A 12 -2.27 -5.72 -2.45
C LEU A 12 -2.60 -7.04 -3.15
N ASP A 13 -1.85 -8.10 -2.87
CA ASP A 13 -2.11 -9.44 -3.40
C ASP A 13 -3.41 -10.01 -2.85
N ALA A 14 -3.67 -9.86 -1.54
CA ALA A 14 -4.92 -10.29 -0.91
C ALA A 14 -6.15 -9.54 -1.46
N LEU A 15 -6.00 -8.23 -1.70
CA LEU A 15 -7.02 -7.39 -2.37
C LEU A 15 -7.27 -7.84 -3.80
N ARG A 16 -6.21 -8.16 -4.55
CA ARG A 16 -6.31 -8.59 -5.95
C ARG A 16 -6.87 -10.00 -6.09
N ALA A 17 -6.54 -10.92 -5.18
CA ALA A 17 -7.12 -12.26 -5.14
C ALA A 17 -8.63 -12.21 -4.86
N ALA A 18 -9.10 -11.22 -4.10
CA ALA A 18 -10.52 -10.99 -3.85
C ALA A 18 -11.26 -10.28 -4.99
N ALA A 19 -10.54 -9.77 -6.00
CA ALA A 19 -11.09 -9.01 -7.12
C ALA A 19 -11.98 -9.83 -8.08
N ALA A 20 -12.23 -11.11 -7.77
CA ALA A 20 -13.33 -11.89 -8.35
C ALA A 20 -14.73 -11.38 -7.89
N GLY A 21 -14.92 -10.06 -7.80
CA GLY A 21 -16.23 -9.41 -7.73
C GLY A 21 -16.46 -8.47 -6.54
N ASN A 22 -15.77 -8.63 -5.39
CA ASN A 22 -16.20 -7.95 -4.16
C ASN A 22 -15.13 -7.02 -3.56
N ALA A 23 -15.56 -5.80 -3.20
CA ALA A 23 -14.78 -4.88 -2.38
C ALA A 23 -14.65 -5.45 -0.96
N LEU A 24 -13.47 -5.36 -0.34
CA LEU A 24 -13.21 -5.90 1.00
C LEU A 24 -13.17 -4.82 2.06
N THR A 25 -13.61 -5.15 3.27
CA THR A 25 -13.40 -4.29 4.45
C THR A 25 -11.97 -4.47 4.99
N ALA A 26 -11.51 -3.52 5.81
CA ALA A 26 -10.21 -3.61 6.44
C ALA A 26 -10.10 -4.80 7.42
N ASP A 27 -11.19 -5.13 8.12
CA ASP A 27 -11.25 -6.26 9.05
C ASP A 27 -11.20 -7.61 8.31
N GLU A 28 -11.89 -7.73 7.17
CA GLU A 28 -11.81 -8.92 6.31
C GLU A 28 -10.38 -9.15 5.81
N LEU A 29 -9.69 -8.07 5.42
CA LEU A 29 -8.33 -8.15 4.94
C LEU A 29 -7.32 -8.44 6.07
N ALA A 30 -7.52 -7.83 7.24
CA ALA A 30 -6.75 -8.14 8.45
C ALA A 30 -6.88 -9.62 8.84
N GLY A 31 -8.09 -10.20 8.79
CA GLY A 31 -8.32 -11.61 9.07
C GLY A 31 -7.61 -12.56 8.09
N LYS A 32 -7.38 -12.13 6.85
CA LYS A 32 -6.62 -12.91 5.85
C LYS A 32 -5.11 -12.87 6.09
N ILE A 33 -4.58 -11.73 6.54
CA ILE A 33 -3.13 -11.51 6.69
C ILE A 33 -2.64 -11.96 8.06
N GLN A 34 -3.49 -11.81 9.10
CA GLN A 34 -3.23 -12.20 10.49
C GLN A 34 -1.97 -11.57 11.11
N ALA A 35 -1.39 -10.56 10.47
CA ALA A 35 -0.19 -9.86 10.95
C ALA A 35 -0.50 -8.51 11.62
N MET A 36 -1.71 -7.96 11.45
CA MET A 36 -2.12 -6.67 11.99
C MET A 36 -3.64 -6.58 12.16
N ASP A 37 -4.09 -5.61 12.96
CA ASP A 37 -5.50 -5.34 13.17
C ASP A 37 -6.15 -4.57 12.00
N GLY A 38 -7.48 -4.60 11.95
CA GLY A 38 -8.24 -3.91 10.90
C GLY A 38 -8.03 -2.39 10.89
N VAL A 39 -7.72 -1.79 12.04
CA VAL A 39 -7.47 -0.36 12.16
C VAL A 39 -6.16 0.04 11.45
N ALA A 40 -5.09 -0.73 11.63
CA ALA A 40 -3.82 -0.52 10.93
C ALA A 40 -3.97 -0.73 9.42
N VAL A 41 -4.68 -1.80 9.02
CA VAL A 41 -5.00 -2.05 7.61
C VAL A 41 -5.78 -0.90 6.99
N ASP A 42 -6.83 -0.40 7.66
CA ASP A 42 -7.62 0.74 7.17
C ASP A 42 -6.76 1.98 6.95
N ARG A 43 -5.85 2.28 7.90
CA ARG A 43 -4.95 3.44 7.79
C ARG A 43 -4.01 3.30 6.58
N ILE A 44 -3.44 2.12 6.37
CA ILE A 44 -2.55 1.85 5.22
C ILE A 44 -3.34 1.99 3.91
N LEU A 45 -4.49 1.32 3.79
CA LEU A 45 -5.28 1.34 2.55
C LEU A 45 -5.86 2.71 2.25
N ARG A 46 -6.27 3.47 3.27
CA ARG A 46 -6.75 4.84 3.11
C ARG A 46 -5.66 5.78 2.63
N PHE A 47 -4.43 5.63 3.14
CA PHE A 47 -3.28 6.35 2.62
C PHE A 47 -3.03 5.98 1.16
N LEU A 48 -3.04 4.70 0.81
CA LEU A 48 -2.85 4.26 -0.58
C LEU A 48 -3.98 4.74 -1.52
N ALA A 49 -5.21 4.86 -0.99
CA ALA A 49 -6.36 5.36 -1.75
C ALA A 49 -6.22 6.83 -2.14
N SER A 50 -5.58 7.67 -1.31
CA SER A 50 -5.34 9.08 -1.67
C SER A 50 -4.34 9.26 -2.81
N PHE A 51 -3.61 8.22 -3.18
CA PHE A 51 -2.69 8.19 -4.32
C PHE A 51 -3.19 7.27 -5.45
N ASP A 52 -4.48 6.92 -5.45
CA ASP A 52 -5.11 6.05 -6.46
C ASP A 52 -4.46 4.66 -6.62
N VAL A 53 -3.71 4.20 -5.62
CA VAL A 53 -3.12 2.86 -5.62
C VAL A 53 -4.20 1.80 -5.39
N VAL A 54 -5.19 2.13 -4.55
CA VAL A 54 -6.40 1.35 -4.34
C VAL A 54 -7.61 2.28 -4.47
N LYS A 55 -8.79 1.73 -4.73
CA LYS A 55 -10.05 2.49 -4.69
C LYS A 55 -10.72 2.24 -3.35
N CYS A 56 -11.30 3.29 -2.77
CA CYS A 56 -12.03 3.26 -1.51
C CYS A 56 -13.45 3.74 -1.75
N SER A 57 -14.44 2.94 -1.36
CA SER A 57 -15.83 3.36 -1.24
C SER A 57 -16.19 3.44 0.24
N ALA A 58 -16.87 4.53 0.62
CA ALA A 58 -17.34 4.75 1.97
C ALA A 58 -18.87 4.75 1.96
N GLU A 59 -19.46 3.83 2.70
CA GLU A 59 -20.90 3.72 2.89
C GLU A 59 -21.22 4.08 4.33
N THR A 60 -22.21 4.96 4.52
CA THR A 60 -22.67 5.29 5.88
C THR A 60 -23.78 4.32 6.24
N SER A 61 -23.58 3.57 7.31
CA SER A 61 -24.58 2.66 7.85
C SER A 61 -25.82 3.45 8.31
N PRO A 62 -27.02 3.12 7.83
CA PRO A 62 -28.26 3.80 8.23
C PRO A 62 -28.56 3.68 9.73
N ASP A 63 -28.13 2.59 10.37
CA ASP A 63 -28.56 2.23 11.73
C ASP A 63 -27.79 2.95 12.84
N ASN A 64 -26.52 3.25 12.60
CA ASN A 64 -25.60 3.77 13.63
C ASN A 64 -24.73 4.92 13.14
N GLY A 65 -24.90 5.38 11.89
CA GLY A 65 -24.10 6.46 11.30
C GLY A 65 -22.62 6.10 11.13
N ALA A 66 -22.24 4.85 11.36
CA ALA A 66 -20.86 4.40 11.21
C ALA A 66 -20.48 4.35 9.74
N VAL A 67 -19.28 4.84 9.41
CA VAL A 67 -18.76 4.79 8.05
C VAL A 67 -18.05 3.46 7.82
N LEU A 68 -18.64 2.61 7.00
CA LEU A 68 -18.04 1.37 6.53
C LEU A 68 -17.23 1.65 5.26
N ARG A 69 -15.93 1.35 5.28
CA ARG A 69 -15.05 1.51 4.12
C ARG A 69 -14.79 0.17 3.47
N ARG A 70 -14.89 0.14 2.15
CA ARG A 70 -14.55 -1.02 1.32
C ARG A 70 -13.48 -0.63 0.31
N TYR A 71 -12.57 -1.55 0.07
CA TYR A 71 -11.41 -1.34 -0.78
C TYR A 71 -11.44 -2.28 -1.99
N THR A 72 -11.08 -1.76 -3.16
CA THR A 72 -10.88 -2.53 -4.38
C THR A 72 -9.53 -2.19 -5.00
N PRO A 73 -8.90 -3.13 -5.73
CA PRO A 73 -7.64 -2.83 -6.41
C PRO A 73 -7.85 -1.81 -7.52
N ALA A 74 -7.00 -0.80 -7.59
CA ALA A 74 -6.94 0.10 -8.75
C ALA A 74 -6.13 -0.55 -9.90
N PRO A 75 -6.19 -0.02 -11.13
CA PRO A 75 -5.45 -0.58 -12.26
C PRO A 75 -3.94 -0.72 -12.01
N VAL A 76 -3.33 0.16 -11.21
CA VAL A 76 -1.90 0.13 -10.89
C VAL A 76 -1.49 -1.09 -10.05
N CYS A 77 -2.41 -1.66 -9.26
CA CYS A 77 -2.16 -2.88 -8.50
C CYS A 77 -1.66 -4.01 -9.40
N ARG A 78 -2.00 -4.01 -10.69
CA ARG A 78 -1.52 -5.05 -11.61
C ARG A 78 -0.01 -5.19 -11.68
N TRP A 79 0.69 -4.08 -11.53
CA TRP A 79 2.14 -4.02 -11.55
C TRP A 79 2.77 -4.21 -10.18
N LEU A 80 1.98 -4.11 -9.10
CA LEU A 80 2.43 -4.13 -7.71
C LEU A 80 2.10 -5.45 -7.00
N THR A 81 1.43 -6.38 -7.69
CA THR A 81 1.07 -7.71 -7.19
C THR A 81 1.81 -8.79 -7.95
N ARG A 82 1.84 -10.01 -7.43
CA ARG A 82 2.35 -11.17 -8.16
C ARG A 82 1.48 -11.41 -9.39
N ASN A 83 2.08 -11.31 -10.57
CA ASN A 83 1.41 -11.52 -11.85
C ASN A 83 2.02 -12.73 -12.55
N ASN A 84 1.44 -13.93 -12.36
CA ASN A 84 1.60 -15.23 -13.04
C ASN A 84 2.81 -15.49 -14.01
N GLY A 85 3.99 -14.92 -13.76
CA GLY A 85 5.18 -15.03 -14.61
C GLY A 85 5.53 -13.79 -15.47
N GLU A 86 4.68 -12.75 -15.54
CA GLU A 86 4.95 -11.52 -16.33
C GLU A 86 5.85 -10.49 -15.60
N GLY A 87 6.30 -10.79 -14.39
CA GLY A 87 7.09 -9.87 -13.57
C GLY A 87 6.22 -8.85 -12.82
N SER A 88 6.81 -8.24 -11.78
CA SER A 88 6.15 -7.28 -10.90
C SER A 88 7.14 -6.20 -10.49
N LEU A 89 6.65 -4.97 -10.31
CA LEU A 89 7.42 -3.83 -9.76
C LEU A 89 7.44 -3.83 -8.22
N ALA A 90 6.75 -4.77 -7.57
CA ALA A 90 6.76 -4.91 -6.12
C ALA A 90 8.18 -5.06 -5.54
N PRO A 91 9.04 -5.98 -6.03
CA PRO A 91 10.40 -6.12 -5.51
C PRO A 91 11.23 -4.85 -5.67
N PHE A 92 11.08 -4.15 -6.81
CA PHE A 92 11.75 -2.87 -7.05
C PHE A 92 11.29 -1.79 -6.06
N SER A 93 9.99 -1.72 -5.76
CA SER A 93 9.43 -0.77 -4.81
C SER A 93 9.95 -0.99 -3.38
N VAL A 94 10.18 -2.25 -3.00
CA VAL A 94 10.80 -2.61 -1.71
C VAL A 94 12.28 -2.23 -1.71
N PHE A 95 13.02 -2.58 -2.78
CA PHE A 95 14.44 -2.26 -2.93
C PHE A 95 14.74 -0.75 -2.85
N MET A 96 13.93 0.09 -3.50
CA MET A 96 14.11 1.55 -3.49
C MET A 96 14.07 2.17 -2.08
N ILE A 97 13.48 1.45 -1.13
CA ILE A 97 13.18 1.88 0.23
C ILE A 97 13.96 1.06 1.26
N ASP A 98 14.73 0.08 0.80
CA ASP A 98 15.59 -0.71 1.67
C ASP A 98 16.64 0.16 2.37
N GLU A 99 17.01 -0.23 3.59
CA GLU A 99 17.91 0.56 4.43
C GLU A 99 19.25 0.79 3.73
N ASP A 100 19.84 -0.23 3.13
CA ASP A 100 21.14 -0.13 2.46
C ASP A 100 21.08 0.82 1.26
N HIS A 101 19.97 0.79 0.52
CA HIS A 101 19.74 1.72 -0.58
C HIS A 101 19.56 3.16 -0.08
N LEU A 102 18.73 3.38 0.95
CA LEU A 102 18.50 4.71 1.53
C LEU A 102 19.73 5.31 2.20
N LEU A 103 20.57 4.49 2.84
CA LEU A 103 21.82 4.93 3.45
C LEU A 103 22.74 5.60 2.43
N THR A 104 22.77 5.11 1.19
CA THR A 104 23.55 5.72 0.11
C THR A 104 23.09 7.14 -0.19
N TRP A 105 21.78 7.40 -0.20
CA TRP A 105 21.23 8.75 -0.38
C TRP A 105 21.58 9.69 0.78
N TYR A 106 21.51 9.17 2.02
CA TYR A 106 21.82 9.94 3.21
C TYR A 106 23.29 10.34 3.30
N ILE A 107 24.19 9.41 3.00
CA ILE A 107 25.64 9.63 3.14
C ILE A 107 26.18 10.46 1.98
N HIS A 108 25.72 10.20 0.75
CA HIS A 108 26.36 10.77 -0.44
C HIS A 108 25.59 11.91 -1.09
N ILE A 109 24.25 11.93 -1.03
CA ILE A 109 23.46 12.88 -1.83
C ILE A 109 22.97 14.06 -0.99
N LEU A 110 22.42 13.80 0.20
CA LEU A 110 21.94 14.85 1.11
C LEU A 110 22.98 15.94 1.45
N PRO A 111 24.29 15.62 1.66
CA PRO A 111 25.30 16.64 1.92
C PRO A 111 25.64 17.51 0.70
N ILE A 112 25.46 16.98 -0.52
CA ILE A 112 25.76 17.71 -1.77
C ILE A 112 24.67 18.75 -2.05
N THR A 113 23.40 18.43 -1.78
CA THR A 113 22.28 19.35 -1.96
C THR A 113 22.28 20.49 -0.93
N THR A 114 22.64 20.24 0.32
CA THR A 114 22.73 21.31 1.35
C THR A 114 23.88 22.28 1.08
N ALA A 115 24.99 21.79 0.51
CA ALA A 115 26.10 22.63 0.06
C ALA A 115 25.75 23.49 -1.17
N SER A 116 24.82 23.05 -2.03
CA SER A 116 24.38 23.80 -3.20
C SER A 116 23.29 24.84 -2.91
N LEU A 117 22.54 24.70 -1.80
CA LEU A 117 21.52 25.65 -1.35
C LEU A 117 22.07 26.77 -0.44
N SER A 118 23.33 26.66 -0.02
CA SER A 118 24.03 27.66 0.81
C SER A 118 25.01 28.54 0.02
N ARG A 119 24.99 28.46 -1.32
CA ARG A 119 25.63 29.40 -2.25
C ARG A 119 24.58 30.14 -3.05
#